data_AF-A0A7D5SC82-F1
#
_entry.id   AF-A0A7D5SC82-F1
#
_cell.length_a   1.000
_cell.length_b   1.000
_cell.length_c   1.000
_cell.angle_alpha   90.00
_cell.angle_beta   90.00
_cell.angle_gamma   90.00
#
_symmetry.space_group_name_H-M   'P 1'
#
loop_
_entity.id
_entity.type
_entity.pdbx_description
1 polymer ?
#
loop_
_entity_poly.entity_id
_entity_poly.type
_entity_poly.pdbx_seq_one_letter_code
_entity_poly.pdbx_strand_id
1 'polypeptide(L)'
;MLVHTEKGLLQTNGLLAVSFPSSLNGTSYYLSLHHRNTLETWSASPLNMASVVNYDFSNAASQAYGSNQTAVGSGSVFALFTGDINQDGVVDGLDFVEWETDNLNFLQVILVPILMGMV
;
A
#
# COMPACT_ATOMS: atom_id res chain seq x y z
N MET A 1 -15.86 -1.61 2.33
CA MET A 1 -15.91 -2.86 1.55
C MET A 1 -14.93 -2.72 0.40
N LEU A 2 -14.05 -3.69 0.19
CA LEU A 2 -13.19 -3.73 -0.99
C LEU A 2 -14.05 -3.87 -2.26
N VAL A 3 -13.83 -3.00 -3.24
CA VAL A 3 -14.59 -3.00 -4.51
C VAL A 3 -13.76 -3.62 -5.62
N HIS A 4 -12.50 -3.23 -5.75
CA HIS A 4 -11.54 -3.78 -6.70
C HIS A 4 -10.13 -3.72 -6.12
N THR A 5 -9.27 -4.64 -6.54
CA THR A 5 -7.84 -4.60 -6.22
C THR A 5 -7.05 -4.83 -7.50
N GLU A 6 -5.94 -4.12 -7.64
CA GLU A 6 -5.01 -4.29 -8.75
C GLU A 6 -3.60 -4.33 -8.19
N LYS A 7 -2.73 -5.12 -8.81
CA LYS A 7 -1.32 -5.24 -8.45
C LYS A 7 -0.47 -4.78 -9.62
N GLY A 8 0.57 -4.00 -9.33
CA GLY A 8 1.54 -3.59 -10.33
C GLY A 8 2.91 -3.35 -9.72
N LEU A 9 3.91 -3.22 -10.59
CA LEU A 9 5.28 -2.93 -10.18
C LEU A 9 5.45 -1.42 -10.00
N LEU A 10 5.86 -1.00 -8.81
CA LEU A 10 6.30 0.36 -8.57
C LEU A 10 7.63 0.59 -9.30
N GLN A 11 7.66 1.59 -10.18
CA GLN A 11 8.87 1.95 -10.92
C GLN A 11 9.84 2.74 -10.03
N THR A 12 11.11 2.81 -10.45
CA THR A 12 12.16 3.53 -9.71
C THR A 12 11.94 5.06 -9.67
N ASN A 13 11.08 5.59 -10.53
CA ASN A 13 10.66 6.99 -10.54
C ASN A 13 9.46 7.26 -9.59
N GLY A 14 9.00 6.25 -8.83
CA GLY A 14 7.87 6.37 -7.92
C GLY A 14 6.49 6.24 -8.59
N LEU A 15 6.43 5.95 -9.89
CA LEU A 15 5.17 5.77 -10.61
C LEU A 15 4.70 4.31 -10.58
N LEU A 16 3.40 4.14 -10.37
CA LEU A 16 2.68 2.89 -10.52
C LEU A 16 1.47 3.17 -11.43
N ALA A 17 1.33 2.38 -12.49
CA ALA A 17 0.17 2.41 -13.37
C ALA A 17 -0.58 1.08 -13.26
N VAL A 18 -1.88 1.15 -12.98
CA VAL A 18 -2.80 0.01 -12.91
C VAL A 18 -4.08 0.36 -13.66
N SER A 19 -4.78 -0.64 -14.15
CA SER A 19 -6.03 -0.49 -14.91
C SER A 19 -7.18 -1.07 -14.12
N PHE A 20 -8.17 -0.25 -13.76
CA PHE A 20 -9.41 -0.72 -13.16
C PHE A 20 -10.51 -0.85 -14.23
N PRO A 21 -11.54 -1.70 -14.00
CA PRO A 21 -12.67 -1.81 -14.91
C PRO A 21 -13.39 -0.48 -15.12
N SER A 22 -13.81 -0.20 -16.37
CA SER A 22 -14.55 1.02 -16.71
C SER A 22 -15.93 1.12 -16.04
N SER A 23 -16.42 0.04 -15.45
CA SER A 23 -17.66 0.02 -14.65
C SER A 23 -17.57 0.85 -13.37
N LEU A 24 -16.37 1.22 -12.93
CA LEU A 24 -16.17 2.10 -11.77
C LEU A 24 -16.33 3.59 -12.12
N ASN A 25 -16.26 3.95 -13.41
CA ASN A 25 -16.27 5.35 -13.84
C ASN A 25 -17.56 6.08 -13.39
N GLY A 26 -17.40 7.33 -12.96
CA GLY A 26 -18.48 8.19 -12.49
C GLY A 26 -18.81 8.01 -11.00
N THR A 27 -18.24 7.02 -10.32
CA THR A 27 -18.42 6.81 -8.88
C THR A 27 -17.15 7.19 -8.12
N SER A 28 -17.31 7.74 -6.92
CA SER A 28 -16.18 8.11 -6.07
C SER A 28 -15.80 7.00 -5.09
N TYR A 29 -14.51 6.67 -5.00
CA TYR A 29 -13.97 5.64 -4.11
C TYR A 29 -12.75 6.17 -3.36
N TYR A 30 -12.46 5.61 -2.20
CA TYR A 30 -11.15 5.78 -1.59
C TYR A 30 -10.15 4.83 -2.24
N LEU A 31 -8.93 5.29 -2.45
CA LEU A 31 -7.83 4.45 -2.87
C LEU A 31 -7.07 3.97 -1.64
N SER A 32 -6.83 2.66 -1.54
CA SER A 32 -5.95 2.09 -0.54
C SER A 32 -4.68 1.55 -1.21
N LEU A 33 -3.52 2.00 -0.73
CA LEU A 33 -2.21 1.56 -1.14
C LEU A 33 -1.68 0.54 -0.12
N HIS A 34 -1.47 -0.68 -0.61
CA HIS A 34 -0.87 -1.77 0.15
C HIS A 34 0.50 -2.09 -0.42
N HIS A 35 1.52 -2.06 0.43
CA HIS A 35 2.86 -2.55 0.12
C HIS A 35 3.29 -3.57 1.19
N ARG A 36 4.30 -4.39 0.87
CA ARG A 36 4.55 -5.69 1.54
C ARG A 36 4.61 -5.63 3.07
N ASN A 37 5.28 -4.65 3.65
CA ASN A 37 5.50 -4.53 5.10
C ASN A 37 5.24 -3.09 5.55
N THR A 38 4.16 -2.47 5.04
CA THR A 38 3.83 -1.07 5.32
C THR A 38 2.45 -0.97 5.92
N LEU A 39 2.30 0.00 6.83
CA LEU A 39 0.98 0.39 7.30
C LEU A 39 0.09 0.79 6.11
N GLU A 40 -1.13 0.29 6.10
CA GLU A 40 -2.10 0.57 5.04
C GLU A 40 -2.32 2.08 4.90
N THR A 41 -2.23 2.58 3.67
CA THR A 41 -2.30 4.02 3.40
C THR A 41 -3.46 4.32 2.47
N TRP A 42 -4.41 5.12 2.95
CA TRP A 42 -5.61 5.49 2.22
C TRP A 42 -5.52 6.92 1.70
N SER A 43 -6.18 7.20 0.57
CA SER A 43 -6.38 8.57 0.10
C SER A 43 -7.13 9.38 1.15
N ALA A 44 -6.71 10.63 1.38
CA ALA A 44 -7.32 11.50 2.38
C ALA A 44 -8.77 11.89 2.04
N SER A 45 -9.16 11.75 0.77
CA SER A 45 -10.49 12.05 0.26
C SER A 45 -10.85 11.05 -0.83
N PRO A 46 -12.15 10.85 -1.12
CA PRO A 46 -12.57 9.95 -2.18
C PRO A 46 -12.27 10.57 -3.56
N LEU A 47 -11.82 9.73 -4.49
CA LEU A 47 -11.51 10.10 -5.87
C LEU A 47 -12.65 9.70 -6.78
N ASN A 48 -13.09 10.61 -7.65
CA ASN A 48 -14.04 10.28 -8.70
C ASN A 48 -13.34 9.50 -9.81
N MET A 49 -13.78 8.27 -10.06
CA MET A 49 -13.16 7.41 -11.07
C MET A 49 -13.53 7.85 -12.48
N ALA A 50 -12.53 7.88 -13.36
CA ALA A 50 -12.64 8.26 -14.76
C ALA A 50 -11.71 7.39 -15.63
N SER A 51 -11.65 7.65 -16.93
CA SER A 51 -10.75 6.94 -17.85
C SER A 51 -9.28 7.02 -17.44
N VAL A 52 -8.87 8.14 -16.84
CA VAL A 52 -7.55 8.33 -16.22
C VAL A 52 -7.75 9.06 -14.91
N VAL A 53 -7.18 8.52 -13.84
CA VAL A 53 -7.13 9.15 -12.52
C VAL A 53 -5.69 9.11 -12.05
N ASN A 54 -5.17 10.27 -11.66
CA ASN A 54 -3.84 10.39 -11.07
C ASN A 54 -3.99 10.73 -9.59
N TYR A 55 -3.22 10.05 -8.75
CA TYR A 55 -3.15 10.34 -7.33
C TYR A 55 -1.71 10.24 -6.85
N ASP A 56 -1.28 11.22 -6.07
CA ASP A 56 0.10 11.34 -5.62
C ASP A 56 0.15 11.40 -4.09
N PHE A 57 0.54 10.29 -3.48
CA PHE A 57 0.77 10.22 -2.04
C PHE A 57 2.03 10.98 -1.61
N SER A 58 2.97 11.27 -2.51
CA SER A 58 4.31 11.73 -2.16
C SER A 58 4.45 13.25 -1.98
N ASN A 59 3.44 14.04 -2.35
CA ASN A 59 3.52 15.51 -2.36
C ASN A 59 3.33 16.15 -0.98
N ALA A 60 2.36 15.67 -0.18
CA ALA A 60 2.05 16.23 1.12
C ALA A 60 1.47 15.17 2.07
N ALA A 61 1.76 15.24 3.36
CA ALA A 61 1.14 14.42 4.40
C ALA A 61 -0.40 14.38 4.29
N SER A 62 -1.04 15.50 3.95
CA SER A 62 -2.48 15.61 3.79
C SER A 62 -3.07 14.85 2.60
N GLN A 63 -2.25 14.21 1.76
CA GLN A 63 -2.74 13.26 0.74
C GLN A 63 -3.09 11.91 1.37
N ALA A 64 -2.55 11.57 2.53
CA ALA A 64 -2.90 10.34 3.21
C ALA A 64 -3.93 10.60 4.31
N TYR A 65 -4.89 9.68 4.48
CA TYR A 65 -5.88 9.76 5.55
C TYR A 65 -5.18 9.83 6.91
N GLY A 66 -5.55 10.81 7.74
CA GLY A 66 -4.92 11.02 9.04
C GLY A 66 -3.44 11.45 8.97
N SER A 67 -2.93 11.82 7.80
CA SER A 67 -1.50 12.10 7.60
C SER A 67 -0.60 10.94 8.03
N ASN A 68 -1.00 9.69 7.73
CA ASN A 68 -0.30 8.47 8.11
C ASN A 68 0.95 8.18 7.24
N GLN A 69 1.74 9.22 6.97
CA GLN A 69 3.00 9.16 6.24
C GLN A 69 3.92 10.28 6.74
N THR A 70 5.22 10.18 6.49
CA THR A 70 6.21 11.13 7.00
C THR A 70 7.07 11.75 5.89
N ALA A 71 7.43 13.02 6.06
CA ALA A 71 8.34 13.69 5.14
C ALA A 71 9.76 13.12 5.26
N VAL A 72 10.41 12.90 4.12
CA VAL A 72 11.79 12.42 4.03
C VAL A 72 12.65 13.35 3.17
N GLY A 73 13.97 13.29 3.35
CA GLY A 73 14.92 14.18 2.66
C GLY A 73 14.73 15.65 3.06
N SER A 74 14.67 16.55 2.07
CA SER A 74 14.41 17.98 2.28
C SER A 74 12.93 18.32 2.56
N GLY A 75 12.08 17.32 2.82
CA GLY A 75 10.65 17.51 3.09
C GLY A 75 9.77 17.64 1.85
N SER A 76 10.32 17.36 0.66
CA SER A 76 9.60 17.45 -0.62
C SER A 76 9.02 16.10 -1.09
N VAL A 77 9.23 15.02 -0.32
CA VAL A 77 8.74 13.68 -0.60
C VAL A 77 8.23 13.06 0.68
N PHE A 78 7.11 12.34 0.63
CA PHE A 78 6.53 11.63 1.76
C PHE A 78 6.68 10.12 1.59
N ALA A 79 7.08 9.44 2.66
CA ALA A 79 7.30 8.01 2.74
C ALA A 79 6.25 7.33 3.63
N LEU A 80 5.91 6.10 3.27
CA LEU A 80 5.04 5.23 4.06
C LEU A 80 5.76 4.71 5.29
N PHE A 81 5.03 4.49 6.38
CA PHE A 81 5.56 3.79 7.54
C PHE A 81 5.69 2.29 7.23
N THR A 82 6.86 1.72 7.55
CA THR A 82 7.13 0.28 7.45
C THR A 82 7.10 -0.36 8.84
N GLY A 83 6.87 -1.66 8.89
CA GLY A 83 6.99 -2.46 10.11
C GLY A 83 5.76 -3.26 10.47
N ASP A 84 4.63 -2.99 9.82
CA ASP A 84 3.39 -3.78 9.91
C ASP A 84 3.54 -4.98 8.97
N ILE A 85 4.09 -6.06 9.50
CA ILE A 85 4.43 -7.29 8.78
C ILE A 85 3.21 -8.20 8.74
N ASN A 86 2.48 -8.27 9.85
CA ASN A 86 1.30 -9.11 9.99
C ASN A 86 0.02 -8.48 9.35
N GLN A 87 0.12 -7.23 8.89
CA GLN A 87 -0.95 -6.45 8.26
C GLN A 87 -2.18 -6.24 9.16
N ASP A 88 -1.96 -6.03 10.46
CA ASP A 88 -3.03 -5.76 11.44
C ASP A 88 -3.33 -4.27 11.62
N GLY A 89 -2.57 -3.40 10.94
CA GLY A 89 -2.74 -1.95 10.96
C GLY A 89 -2.04 -1.25 12.13
N VAL A 90 -1.23 -1.97 12.90
CA VAL A 90 -0.41 -1.44 13.99
C VAL A 90 1.01 -1.98 13.84
N VAL A 91 2.02 -1.13 14.10
CA VAL A 91 3.41 -1.60 14.20
C VAL A 91 3.71 -1.86 15.68
N ASP A 92 3.84 -3.12 16.07
CA ASP A 92 4.09 -3.51 17.45
C ASP A 92 5.00 -4.75 17.62
N GLY A 93 4.98 -5.36 18.82
CA GLY A 93 5.81 -6.51 19.14
C GLY A 93 5.39 -7.81 18.44
N LEU A 94 4.17 -7.90 17.92
CA LEU A 94 3.69 -9.07 17.18
C LEU A 94 4.32 -9.15 15.79
N ASP A 95 4.62 -8.02 15.16
CA ASP A 95 5.39 -7.96 13.91
C ASP A 95 6.79 -8.56 14.07
N PHE A 96 7.40 -8.34 15.22
CA PHE A 96 8.72 -8.89 15.53
C PHE A 96 8.71 -10.43 15.56
N VAL A 97 7.63 -11.05 16.01
CA VAL A 97 7.51 -12.51 16.07
C VAL A 97 7.55 -13.12 14.67
N GLU A 98 6.86 -12.50 13.71
CA GLU A 98 6.90 -12.94 12.32
C GLU A 98 8.30 -12.77 11.71
N TRP A 99 8.91 -11.61 11.95
CA TRP A 99 10.28 -11.34 11.51
C TRP A 99 11.29 -12.33 12.08
N GLU A 100 11.23 -12.61 13.40
CA GLU A 100 12.14 -13.53 14.09
C GLU A 100 11.96 -14.97 13.58
N THR A 101 10.71 -15.39 13.36
CA THR A 101 10.40 -16.72 12.82
C THR A 101 11.01 -16.91 11.43
N ASP A 102 10.85 -15.93 10.52
CA ASP A 102 11.43 -15.98 9.19
C ASP A 102 12.96 -15.99 9.23
N ASN A 103 13.56 -15.18 10.13
CA ASN A 103 15.00 -15.12 10.32
C ASN A 103 15.59 -16.48 10.74
N LEU A 104 14.99 -17.13 11.74
CA LEU A 104 15.43 -18.42 12.26
C LEU A 104 15.29 -19.56 11.24
N ASN A 105 14.35 -19.42 10.30
CA ASN A 105 14.15 -20.38 9.21
C ASN A 105 14.95 -20.04 7.95
N PHE A 106 15.79 -19.00 7.97
CA PHE A 106 16.54 -18.50 6.81
C PHE A 106 15.65 -18.16 5.60
N LEU A 107 14.41 -17.73 5.87
CA LEU A 107 13.48 -17.28 4.84
C LEU A 107 13.81 -15.81 4.52
N GLN A 108 14.74 -15.61 3.58
CA GLN A 108 15.20 -14.26 3.19
C GLN A 108 14.12 -13.43 2.44
N VAL A 109 13.00 -14.06 2.12
CA VAL A 109 11.81 -13.48 1.52
C VAL A 109 10.65 -14.05 2.32
N ILE A 110 9.75 -13.20 2.84
CA ILE A 110 8.45 -13.62 3.37
C ILE A 110 7.80 -14.47 2.28
N LEU A 111 7.91 -15.79 2.41
CA LEU A 111 7.19 -16.74 1.58
C LEU A 111 5.78 -16.71 2.15
N VAL A 112 4.97 -15.76 1.66
CA VAL A 112 3.52 -15.94 1.70
C VAL A 112 3.29 -17.32 1.11
N PRO A 113 2.70 -18.28 1.85
CA PRO A 113 2.33 -19.56 1.27
C PRO A 113 1.45 -19.23 0.08
N ILE A 114 1.97 -19.44 -1.13
CA ILE A 114 1.14 -19.44 -2.32
C ILE A 114 0.26 -20.67 -2.11
N LEU A 115 -0.95 -20.47 -1.57
CA LEU A 115 -2.03 -21.38 -1.82
C LEU A 115 -2.28 -21.30 -3.33
N MET A 116 -1.46 -22.03 -4.07
CA MET A 116 -1.62 -22.28 -5.50
C MET A 116 -2.79 -23.25 -5.60
N GLY A 117 -4.00 -22.74 -5.36
CA GLY A 117 -5.22 -23.31 -5.86
C GLY A 117 -5.27 -23.06 -7.37
N MET A 118 -4.39 -23.74 -8.11
CA MET A 118 -4.66 -24.08 -9.50
C MET A 118 -5.33 -25.45 -9.49
N VAL A 119 -6.64 -25.49 -9.26
CA VAL A 119 -7.70 -26.08 -10.10
C VAL A 119 -9.03 -25.47 -9.69
#